data_AF-A0A3N4N4L9-F1
#
_entry.id   AF-A0A3N4N4L9-F1
#
_cell.length_a   1.000
_cell.length_b   1.000
_cell.length_c   1.000
_cell.angle_alpha   90.00
_cell.angle_beta   90.00
_cell.angle_gamma   90.00
#
_symmetry.space_group_name_H-M   'P 1'
#
loop_
_entity.id
_entity.type
_entity.pdbx_description
1 polymer ?
#
loop_
_entity_poly.entity_id
_entity_poly.type
_entity_poly.pdbx_seq_one_letter_code
_entity_poly.pdbx_strand_id
1 'polypeptide(L)'
;MNKVQQNKHVLGTNEYKIASEAGLNKSIITVPAQSLLPKLGTGQQVGNLPVGSPGSKERINYGQNIGNYIDPQTGVSALTTNGIVHYGKNSVHIVPARPSEE
;
A
#
# COMPACT_ATOMS: atom_id res chain seq x y z
N MET A 1 -1.57 11.08 -7.15
CA MET A 1 -0.90 9.78 -6.83
C MET A 1 0.44 9.71 -7.56
N ASN A 2 1.51 9.27 -6.91
CA ASN A 2 2.83 9.14 -7.55
C ASN A 2 2.94 7.78 -8.27
N LYS A 3 2.96 7.78 -9.61
CA LYS A 3 2.96 6.56 -10.43
C LYS A 3 4.20 5.70 -10.21
N VAL A 4 5.39 6.29 -10.17
CA VAL A 4 6.66 5.56 -10.00
C VAL A 4 6.68 4.83 -8.65
N GLN A 5 6.22 5.49 -7.59
CA GLN A 5 6.13 4.84 -6.28
C GLN A 5 5.07 3.74 -6.27
N GLN A 6 3.90 3.98 -6.87
CA GLN A 6 2.82 3.00 -6.89
C GLN A 6 3.16 1.76 -7.73
N ASN A 7 3.83 1.93 -8.86
CA ASN A 7 4.22 0.84 -9.76
C ASN A 7 5.10 -0.20 -9.07
N LYS A 8 5.84 0.15 -8.00
CA LYS A 8 6.60 -0.81 -7.18
C LYS A 8 5.75 -1.91 -6.55
N HIS A 9 4.42 -1.79 -6.58
CA HIS A 9 3.48 -2.81 -6.10
C HIS A 9 2.69 -3.46 -7.23
N VAL A 10 2.84 -3.05 -8.49
CA VAL A 10 2.08 -3.59 -9.62
C VAL A 10 2.95 -4.59 -10.37
N LEU A 11 2.51 -5.85 -10.41
CA LEU A 11 3.19 -6.91 -11.16
C LEU A 11 3.37 -6.53 -12.64
N GLY A 12 4.54 -6.84 -13.20
CA GLY A 12 4.85 -6.61 -14.60
C GLY A 12 5.40 -5.22 -14.94
N THR A 13 5.36 -4.25 -14.01
CA THR A 13 6.00 -2.95 -14.21
C THR A 13 7.52 -3.03 -14.07
N ASN A 14 8.24 -2.11 -14.72
CA ASN A 14 9.70 -2.03 -14.59
C ASN A 14 10.12 -1.71 -13.15
N GLU A 15 9.37 -0.85 -12.45
CA GLU A 15 9.67 -0.50 -11.06
C GLU A 15 9.52 -1.69 -10.11
N TYR A 16 8.54 -2.58 -10.34
CA TYR A 16 8.41 -3.82 -9.59
C TYR A 16 9.58 -4.77 -9.87
N LYS A 17 9.95 -4.96 -11.14
CA LYS A 17 11.09 -5.82 -11.53
C LYS A 17 12.39 -5.36 -10.87
N ILE A 18 12.72 -4.07 -10.97
CA ILE A 18 13.92 -3.50 -10.36
C ILE A 18 13.92 -3.67 -8.83
N ALA A 19 12.77 -3.46 -8.18
CA ALA A 19 12.66 -3.67 -6.73
C ALA A 19 12.89 -5.14 -6.35
N SER A 20 12.31 -6.07 -7.12
CA SER A 20 12.48 -7.50 -6.92
C SER A 20 13.93 -7.94 -7.16
N GLU A 21 14.59 -7.43 -8.20
CA GLU A 21 16.00 -7.70 -8.50
C GLU A 21 16.94 -7.17 -7.41
N ALA A 22 16.58 -6.05 -6.77
CA ALA A 22 17.27 -5.51 -5.60
C ALA A 22 17.01 -6.30 -4.30
N GLY A 23 16.31 -7.44 -4.36
CA GLY A 23 15.98 -8.28 -3.20
C GLY A 23 14.90 -7.68 -2.30
N LEU A 24 14.13 -6.69 -2.79
CA LEU A 24 13.04 -6.10 -2.01
C LEU A 24 11.74 -6.86 -2.27
N ASN A 25 11.27 -7.58 -1.26
CA ASN A 25 9.98 -8.27 -1.28
C ASN A 25 8.82 -7.27 -1.10
N LYS A 26 8.43 -6.60 -2.19
CA LYS A 26 7.32 -5.63 -2.18
C LYS A 26 5.98 -6.34 -2.26
N SER A 27 5.07 -5.99 -1.34
CA SER A 27 3.64 -6.36 -1.44
C SER A 27 3.06 -6.00 -2.80
N ILE A 28 2.08 -6.77 -3.26
CA ILE A 28 1.49 -6.65 -4.60
C ILE A 28 0.10 -6.04 -4.50
N ILE A 29 -0.20 -5.06 -5.33
CA ILE A 29 -1.54 -4.52 -5.54
C ILE A 29 -2.11 -5.13 -6.83
N THR A 30 -3.30 -5.71 -6.74
CA THR A 30 -3.96 -6.40 -7.88
C THR A 30 -5.12 -5.58 -8.45
N VAL A 31 -5.60 -4.58 -7.71
CA VAL A 31 -6.64 -3.66 -8.13
C VAL A 31 -6.06 -2.33 -8.62
N PRO A 32 -6.78 -1.58 -9.48
CA PRO A 32 -6.34 -0.25 -9.89
C PRO A 32 -6.20 0.66 -8.67
N ALA A 33 -5.01 1.20 -8.42
CA ALA A 33 -4.76 2.02 -7.23
C ALA A 33 -5.66 3.26 -7.14
N GLN A 34 -6.16 3.75 -8.28
CA GLN A 34 -7.13 4.86 -8.34
C GLN A 34 -8.48 4.50 -7.73
N SER A 35 -8.91 3.23 -7.78
CA SER A 35 -10.19 2.81 -7.20
C SER A 35 -10.20 2.85 -5.67
N LEU A 36 -9.02 2.94 -5.05
CA LEU A 36 -8.84 3.01 -3.60
C LEU A 36 -8.89 4.44 -3.05
N LEU A 37 -8.71 5.45 -3.91
CA LEU A 37 -8.70 6.87 -3.51
C LEU A 37 -9.98 7.37 -2.82
N PRO A 38 -11.20 6.91 -3.16
CA PRO A 38 -12.42 7.38 -2.51
C PRO A 38 -12.51 7.06 -1.00
N LYS A 39 -11.70 6.11 -0.49
CA LYS A 39 -11.71 5.70 0.93
C LYS A 39 -10.68 6.46 1.80
N LEU A 40 -9.87 7.34 1.20
CA LEU A 40 -8.88 8.11 1.96
C LEU A 40 -9.53 8.97 3.03
N GLY A 41 -8.93 9.03 4.22
CA GLY A 41 -9.46 9.78 5.37
C GLY A 41 -10.54 9.06 6.18
N THR A 42 -10.97 7.85 5.79
CA THR A 42 -11.97 7.06 6.53
C THR A 42 -11.36 5.97 7.42
N GLY A 43 -10.04 5.82 7.38
CA GLY A 43 -9.30 4.79 8.06
C GLY A 43 -8.82 5.19 9.46
N GLN A 44 -7.95 4.34 10.00
CA GLN A 44 -7.31 4.53 11.30
C GLN A 44 -5.99 5.29 11.12
N GLN A 45 -5.77 6.33 11.91
CA GLN A 45 -4.48 7.03 11.91
C GLN A 45 -3.35 6.08 12.34
N VAL A 46 -2.24 6.15 11.62
CA VAL A 46 -1.02 5.42 11.96
C VAL A 46 0.07 6.42 12.34
N GLY A 47 0.42 6.43 13.63
CA GLY A 47 1.40 7.36 14.20
C GLY A 47 0.75 8.66 14.71
N ASN A 48 1.59 9.69 14.89
CA ASN A 48 1.18 10.91 15.61
C ASN A 48 0.79 12.08 14.69
N LEU A 49 1.05 11.97 13.38
CA LEU A 49 0.69 13.01 12.42
C LEU A 49 -0.77 12.85 11.98
N PRO A 50 -1.57 13.94 11.96
CA PRO A 50 -2.94 13.89 11.49
C PRO A 50 -3.03 13.38 10.05
N VAL A 51 -3.94 12.43 9.81
CA VAL A 51 -4.23 11.90 8.46
C VAL A 51 -4.51 13.05 7.48
N GLY A 52 -3.95 12.94 6.28
CA GLY A 52 -4.01 14.00 5.25
C GLY A 52 -2.86 15.01 5.32
N SER A 53 -2.12 15.07 6.44
CA SER A 53 -0.91 15.89 6.53
C SER A 53 0.27 15.24 5.80
N PRO A 54 1.18 16.01 5.18
CA PRO A 54 2.40 15.46 4.61
C PRO A 54 3.21 14.65 5.65
N GLY A 55 3.57 13.43 5.30
CA GLY A 55 4.26 12.48 6.19
C GLY A 55 3.33 11.61 7.04
N SER A 56 2.04 11.91 7.09
CA SER A 56 1.06 11.08 7.82
C SER A 56 0.82 9.73 7.14
N LYS A 57 0.30 8.79 7.93
CA LYS A 57 -0.08 7.46 7.47
C LYS A 57 -1.47 7.10 7.97
N GLU A 58 -2.17 6.33 7.16
CA GLU A 58 -3.52 5.87 7.47
C GLU A 58 -3.64 4.39 7.11
N ARG A 59 -4.26 3.60 7.97
CA ARG A 59 -4.64 2.21 7.69
C ARG A 59 -6.11 2.16 7.32
N ILE A 60 -6.42 1.66 6.12
CA ILE A 60 -7.79 1.51 5.62
C ILE A 60 -8.07 0.03 5.36
N ASN A 61 -9.20 -0.48 5.84
CA ASN A 61 -9.80 -1.71 5.33
C ASN A 61 -10.73 -1.34 4.17
N TYR A 62 -10.41 -1.83 2.97
CA TYR A 62 -11.15 -1.51 1.75
C TYR A 62 -12.40 -2.39 1.55
N GLY A 63 -12.65 -3.36 2.44
CA GLY A 63 -13.80 -4.27 2.39
C GLY A 63 -13.75 -5.28 1.23
N GLN A 64 -12.68 -5.26 0.44
CA GLN A 64 -12.43 -6.17 -0.66
C GLN A 64 -10.93 -6.43 -0.75
N ASN A 65 -10.56 -7.56 -1.36
CA ASN A 65 -9.16 -7.87 -1.61
C ASN A 65 -8.55 -6.80 -2.53
N ILE A 66 -7.46 -6.16 -2.06
CA ILE A 66 -6.72 -5.15 -2.84
C ILE A 66 -5.39 -5.69 -3.40
N GLY A 67 -5.00 -6.89 -2.97
CA GLY A 67 -3.79 -7.58 -3.38
C GLY A 67 -3.20 -8.44 -2.29
N ASN A 68 -1.89 -8.63 -2.35
CA ASN A 68 -1.14 -9.51 -1.47
C ASN A 68 -0.18 -8.68 -0.61
N TYR A 69 -0.32 -8.82 0.71
CA TYR A 69 0.72 -8.43 1.64
C TYR A 69 1.85 -9.47 1.59
N ILE A 70 3.09 -9.02 1.43
CA ILE A 70 4.27 -9.87 1.59
C ILE A 70 4.95 -9.48 2.89
N ASP A 71 5.09 -10.45 3.79
CA ASP A 71 5.80 -10.25 5.05
C ASP A 71 7.30 -9.99 4.77
N PRO A 72 7.85 -8.85 5.21
CA PRO A 72 9.23 -8.48 4.89
C PRO A 72 10.28 -9.33 5.61
N GLN A 73 9.93 -10.05 6.68
CA GLN A 73 10.84 -10.93 7.43
C GLN A 73 10.83 -12.35 6.88
N THR A 74 9.65 -12.87 6.54
CA THR A 74 9.49 -14.29 6.14
C THR A 74 9.28 -14.48 4.64
N GLY A 75 8.93 -13.43 3.90
CA GLY A 75 8.55 -13.51 2.48
C GLY A 75 7.19 -14.14 2.22
N VAL A 76 6.44 -14.49 3.27
CA VAL A 76 5.12 -15.12 3.15
C VAL A 76 4.12 -14.14 2.54
N SER A 77 3.39 -14.60 1.54
CA SER A 77 2.35 -13.84 0.84
C SER A 77 0.98 -14.19 1.40
N ALA A 78 0.20 -13.17 1.76
CA ALA A 78 -1.18 -13.31 2.23
C ALA A 78 -2.09 -12.31 1.53
N LEU A 79 -3.29 -12.74 1.14
CA LEU A 79 -4.31 -11.84 0.61
C LEU A 79 -4.68 -10.80 1.69
N THR A 80 -4.90 -9.56 1.28
CA THR A 80 -5.26 -8.50 2.21
C THR A 80 -6.33 -7.58 1.65
N THR A 81 -7.24 -7.17 2.53
CA THR A 81 -8.18 -6.07 2.31
C THR A 81 -7.65 -4.75 2.89
N ASN A 82 -6.54 -4.81 3.64
CA ASN A 82 -5.98 -3.67 4.35
C ASN A 82 -4.87 -3.03 3.52
N GLY A 83 -4.84 -1.70 3.49
CA GLY A 83 -3.73 -0.93 2.94
C GLY A 83 -3.28 0.17 3.89
N ILE A 84 -1.98 0.47 3.88
CA ILE A 84 -1.43 1.69 4.46
C ILE A 84 -1.31 2.74 3.36
N VAL A 85 -1.92 3.89 3.58
CA VAL A 85 -1.78 5.08 2.75
C VAL A 85 -0.67 5.93 3.34
N HIS A 86 0.31 6.29 2.52
CA HIS A 86 1.36 7.24 2.83
C HIS A 86 1.03 8.57 2.15
N TYR A 87 0.87 9.63 2.96
CA TYR A 87 0.63 10.97 2.47
C TYR A 87 1.96 11.69 2.24
N GLY A 88 2.23 12.07 1.00
CA GLY A 88 3.27 13.02 0.63
C GLY A 88 2.71 14.44 0.54
N LYS A 89 3.55 15.41 0.18
CA LYS A 89 3.13 16.83 0.06
C LYS A 89 2.00 17.03 -0.95
N ASN A 90 2.11 16.42 -2.13
CA ASN A 90 1.14 16.50 -3.23
C ASN A 90 0.83 15.11 -3.83
N SER A 91 1.13 14.05 -3.08
CA SER A 91 1.02 12.68 -3.57
C SER A 91 0.51 11.76 -2.47
N VAL A 92 -0.11 10.67 -2.90
CA VAL A 92 -0.47 9.54 -2.03
C VAL A 92 0.11 8.28 -2.65
N HIS A 93 0.43 7.33 -1.78
CA HIS A 93 0.97 6.03 -2.13
C HIS A 93 0.29 4.97 -1.26
N ILE A 94 -0.22 3.92 -1.86
CA ILE A 94 -1.00 2.89 -1.17
C ILE A 94 -0.23 1.59 -1.22
N VAL A 95 0.02 1.02 -0.04
CA VAL A 95 0.79 -0.22 0.14
C VAL A 95 -0.14 -1.26 0.76
N PRO A 96 -0.29 -2.46 0.16
CA PRO A 96 -0.99 -3.56 0.81
C PRO A 96 -0.34 -3.89 2.15
N ALA A 97 -1.17 -3.94 3.19
CA ALA A 97 -0.75 -4.03 4.59
C ALA A 97 -1.08 -5.40 5.16
N ARG A 98 -0.40 -5.77 6.25
CA ARG A 98 -0.72 -6.98 7.00
C ARG A 98 -2.22 -7.02 7.33
N PRO A 99 -2.91 -8.13 7.05
CA PRO A 99 -4.28 -8.33 7.50
C PRO A 99 -4.36 -8.13 9.02
N SER A 100 -5.40 -7.47 9.49
CA SER A 100 -5.74 -7.54 10.91
C SER A 100 -6.20 -8.97 11.18
N GLU A 101 -5.72 -9.58 12.26
CA GLU A 101 -6.43 -10.72 12.84
C GLU A 101 -7.84 -10.20 13.20
N GLU A 102 -8.86 -10.90 12.74
CA GLU A 102 -10.27 -10.56 13.00
C GLU A 102 -10.67 -10.92 14.44
#